data_AF-A0A8T0SHW3-F1
#
_entry.id   AF-A0A8T0SHW3-F1
#
_cell.length_a   1.000
_cell.length_b   1.000
_cell.length_c   1.000
_cell.angle_alpha   90.00
_cell.angle_beta   90.00
_cell.angle_gamma   90.00
#
_symmetry.space_group_name_H-M   'P 1'
#
loop_
_entity.id
_entity.type
_entity.pdbx_description
1 polymer ?
#
loop_
_entity_poly.entity_id
_entity_poly.type
_entity_poly.pdbx_seq_one_letter_code
_entity_poly.pdbx_strand_id
1 'polypeptide(L)' 'MAAGGGVVKHILLVRFKEEVTPERLDQLIRGYAALVDAVPSMKAFHWGIDVSIENMHQGFTHVF' A
#
# COMPACT_ATOMS: atom_id res chain seq x y z
N MET A 1 5.73 11.82 -30.25
CA MET A 1 4.99 11.05 -29.25
C MET A 1 5.95 10.72 -28.11
N ALA A 2 5.85 11.36 -26.96
CA ALA A 2 6.80 11.14 -25.87
C ALA A 2 6.61 9.73 -25.30
N ALA A 3 7.51 8.80 -25.65
CA ALA A 3 7.68 7.54 -24.95
C ALA A 3 8.44 7.80 -23.63
N GLY A 4 7.81 8.55 -22.72
CA GLY A 4 8.32 8.80 -21.36
C GLY A 4 7.76 7.78 -20.37
N GLY A 5 7.73 6.50 -20.73
CA GLY A 5 7.07 5.45 -19.94
C GLY A 5 7.91 4.95 -18.76
N GLY A 6 8.38 5.85 -17.91
CA GLY A 6 9.00 5.45 -16.64
C GLY A 6 7.97 4.72 -15.78
N VAL A 7 8.33 3.57 -15.20
CA VAL A 7 7.47 2.88 -14.24
C VAL A 7 7.32 3.78 -13.02
N VAL A 8 6.14 4.39 -12.87
CA VAL A 8 5.81 5.18 -11.69
C VAL A 8 5.57 4.21 -10.54
N LYS A 9 6.45 4.24 -9.54
CA LYS A 9 6.25 3.53 -8.28
C LYS A 9 5.37 4.41 -7.39
N HIS A 10 4.10 4.04 -7.29
CA HIS A 10 3.19 4.69 -6.35
C HIS A 10 3.37 4.01 -4.99
N ILE A 11 4.08 4.67 -4.07
CA ILE A 11 4.35 4.16 -2.72
C ILE A 11 3.50 4.97 -1.74
N LEU A 12 2.72 4.26 -0.94
CA LEU A 12 1.82 4.81 0.07
C LEU A 12 2.24 4.30 1.43
N LEU A 13 2.72 5.21 2.28
CA LEU A 13 3.01 4.93 3.69
C LEU A 13 1.79 5.33 4.51
N VAL A 14 1.16 4.35 5.14
CA VAL A 14 -0.08 4.54 5.89
C VAL A 14 0.13 4.17 7.34
N ARG A 15 -0.38 5.03 8.22
CA ARG A 15 -0.56 4.75 9.64
C ARG A 15 -2.05 4.53 9.88
N PHE A 16 -2.42 3.31 10.25
CA PHE A 16 -3.78 3.05 10.71
C PHE A 16 -3.96 3.55 12.14
N LYS A 17 -5.18 3.99 12.46
CA LYS A 17 -5.56 4.30 13.83
C LYS A 17 -5.66 3.01 14.63
N GLU A 18 -5.38 3.07 15.92
CA GLU A 18 -5.47 1.93 16.86
C GLU A 18 -6.89 1.36 16.96
N GLU A 19 -7.90 2.15 16.59
CA GLU A 19 -9.31 1.76 16.52
C GLU A 19 -9.63 0.83 15.34
N VAL A 20 -8.70 0.68 14.38
CA VAL A 20 -8.87 -0.20 13.23
C VAL A 20 -8.53 -1.63 13.66
N THR A 21 -9.54 -2.49 13.72
CA THR A 21 -9.34 -3.91 13.98
C THR A 21 -8.60 -4.58 12.82
N PRO A 22 -7.82 -5.64 13.10
CA PRO A 22 -7.08 -6.37 12.07
C PRO A 22 -7.99 -6.92 10.96
N GLU A 23 -9.23 -7.30 11.28
CA GLU A 23 -10.21 -7.78 10.30
C GLU A 23 -10.61 -6.69 9.31
N ARG A 24 -10.79 -5.45 9.80
CA ARG A 24 -11.13 -4.31 8.95
C ARG A 24 -9.95 -3.89 8.08
N LEU A 25 -8.75 -4.00 8.62
CA LEU A 25 -7.52 -3.78 7.87
C LEU A 25 -7.38 -4.78 6.71
N ASP A 26 -7.60 -6.07 6.96
CA ASP A 26 -7.59 -7.11 5.91
C ASP A 26 -8.64 -6.83 4.82
N GLN A 27 -9.86 -6.41 5.20
CA GLN A 27 -10.88 -6.00 4.23
C GLN A 27 -10.45 -4.81 3.36
N LEU A 28 -9.82 -3.79 3.96
CA LEU A 28 -9.32 -2.62 3.23
C LEU A 28 -8.22 -3.02 2.25
N ILE A 29 -7.28 -3.86 2.67
CA ILE A 29 -6.18 -4.35 1.83
C ILE A 29 -6.70 -5.17 0.67
N ARG A 30 -7.67 -6.07 0.91
CA ARG A 30 -8.33 -6.85 -0.15
C ARG A 30 -9.05 -5.96 -1.15
N GLY A 31 -9.78 -4.95 -0.65
CA GLY A 31 -10.44 -3.97 -1.52
C GLY A 31 -9.44 -3.19 -2.37
N TYR A 32 -8.29 -2.84 -1.79
CA TYR A 32 -7.23 -2.14 -2.51
C TYR A 32 -6.53 -3.03 -3.53
N ALA A 33 -6.28 -4.31 -3.21
CA ALA A 33 -5.76 -5.28 -4.15
C ALA A 33 -6.73 -5.52 -5.33
N ALA A 34 -8.04 -5.49 -5.08
CA ALA A 34 -9.05 -5.59 -6.14
C ALA A 34 -9.06 -4.37 -7.09
N LEU A 35 -8.59 -3.20 -6.64
CA LEU A 35 -8.46 -2.03 -7.52
C LEU A 35 -7.41 -2.24 -8.62
N VAL A 36 -6.43 -3.14 -8.43
CA VAL A 36 -5.47 -3.51 -9.48
C VAL A 36 -6.18 -4.11 -10.69
N ASP A 37 -7.17 -4.95 -10.42
CA ASP A 37 -7.95 -5.63 -11.46
C ASP A 37 -8.91 -4.65 -12.17
N ALA A 38 -9.48 -3.73 -11.39
CA ALA A 38 -10.39 -2.70 -11.91
C ALA A 38 -9.67 -1.55 -12.65
N VAL A 39 -8.42 -1.26 -12.31
CA VAL A 39 -7.65 -0.12 -12.84
C VAL A 39 -6.51 -0.62 -13.73
N PRO A 40 -6.67 -0.67 -15.05
CA PRO A 40 -5.65 -1.20 -15.98
C PRO A 40 -4.34 -0.39 -16.00
N SER A 41 -4.35 0.83 -15.46
CA SER A 41 -3.16 1.65 -15.24
C SER A 41 -2.29 1.16 -14.07
N MET A 42 -2.86 0.40 -13.13
CA MET A 42 -2.18 -0.17 -11.97
C MET A 42 -1.65 -1.56 -12.36
N LYS A 43 -0.37 -1.64 -12.75
CA LYS A 43 0.22 -2.89 -13.26
C LYS A 43 0.53 -3.93 -12.20
N ALA A 44 0.83 -3.50 -10.99
CA ALA A 44 1.16 -4.37 -9.87
C ALA A 44 0.95 -3.60 -8.57
N PHE A 45 0.46 -4.30 -7.55
CA PHE A 45 0.32 -3.80 -6.19
C PHE A 45 1.10 -4.70 -5.26
N HIS A 46 1.93 -4.09 -4.44
CA HIS A 46 2.72 -4.77 -3.43
C HIS A 46 2.45 -4.05 -2.12
N TRP A 47 2.07 -4.80 -1.10
CA TRP A 47 1.85 -4.25 0.22
C TRP A 47 2.66 -5.05 1.22
N GLY A 48 3.00 -4.41 2.33
CA GLY A 48 3.75 -5.02 3.41
C GLY A 48 3.48 -4.32 4.72
N ILE A 49 3.61 -5.07 5.81
CA ILE A 49 3.68 -4.50 7.15
C ILE A 49 5.15 -4.13 7.44
N ASP A 50 5.37 -3.01 8.10
CA ASP A 50 6.69 -2.70 8.62
C ASP A 50 7.03 -3.75 9.71
N VAL A 51 8.09 -4.53 9.48
CA VAL A 51 8.65 -5.49 10.45
C VAL A 51 9.93 -4.96 11.07
N SER A 52 10.20 -3.66 10.90
CA SER A 52 11.46 -3.08 11.30
C SER A 52 11.56 -3.13 12.82
N ILE A 53 12.70 -3.60 13.33
CA ILE A 53 13.00 -3.67 14.77
C ILE A 53 13.70 -2.37 15.24
N GLU A 54 14.03 -1.50 14.28
CA GLU A 54 14.89 -0.32 14.49
C GLU A 54 14.16 0.93 15.03
N ASN A 55 12.85 0.85 15.34
CA ASN A 55 12.06 1.95 15.92
C ASN A 55 12.15 3.31 15.17
N MET A 56 12.54 3.29 13.89
CA MET A 56 12.69 4.47 13.02
C MET A 56 11.46 4.73 12.13
N HIS A 57 10.39 3.96 12.28
CA HIS A 57 9.19 4.00 11.42
C HIS A 57 8.39 5.30 11.49
N GLN A 58 8.77 6.25 12.36
CA GLN A 58 8.04 7.52 12.60
C GLN A 58 6.52 7.33 12.80
N GLY A 59 6.10 6.14 13.24
CA GLY A 59 4.69 5.76 13.44
C GLY A 59 3.96 5.21 12.21
N PHE A 60 4.60 5.08 11.05
CA PHE A 60 4.03 4.39 9.88
C PHE A 60 4.16 2.88 10.05
N THR A 61 3.07 2.15 9.81
CA THR A 61 2.99 0.71 10.08
C THR A 61 2.79 -0.14 8.83
N HIS A 62 2.33 0.48 7.73
CA HIS A 62 2.01 -0.24 6.50
C HIS A 62 2.54 0.52 5.28
N VAL A 63 3.07 -0.23 4.32
CA VAL A 63 3.47 0.27 3.00
C VAL A 63 2.60 -0.39 1.92
N PHE A 64 2.18 0.41 0.95
CA PHE A 64 1.28 0.07 -0.16
C PHE A 64 1.84 0.58 -1.49
#